data_AF-A0A0S7X3W4-F1
#
_entry.id   AF-A0A0S7X3W4-F1
#
_cell.length_a   1.000
_cell.length_b   1.000
_cell.length_c   1.000
_cell.angle_alpha   90.00
_cell.angle_beta   90.00
_cell.angle_gamma   90.00
#
_symmetry.space_group_name_H-M   'P 1'
#
loop_
_entity.id
_entity.type
_entity.pdbx_description
1 polymer ?
#
loop_
_entity_poly.entity_id
_entity_poly.type
_entity_poly.pdbx_seq_one_letter_code
_entity_poly.pdbx_strand_id
1 'polypeptide(L)'
;MAISKKLILNIIIVIWIVFSVIYIFYDFWTDFKLKILNQAYQQGRIDTINTLINQAKKCEPIPIFSGEERIEVININCLEAPQKE
;
A
#
# COMPACT_ATOMS: atom_id res chain seq x y z
N MET A 1 10.76 53.88 15.03
CA MET A 1 10.11 53.47 13.76
C MET A 1 8.77 52.84 14.10
N ALA A 2 7.70 53.64 14.14
CA ALA A 2 6.37 53.13 14.49
C ALA A 2 5.78 52.42 13.27
N ILE A 3 5.96 51.10 13.21
CA ILE A 3 5.32 50.28 12.18
C ILE A 3 3.81 50.47 12.33
N SER A 4 3.13 50.92 11.28
CA SER A 4 1.69 51.16 11.34
C SER A 4 0.98 49.86 11.69
N LYS A 5 0.07 49.90 12.68
CA LYS A 5 -0.65 48.70 13.15
C LYS A 5 -1.37 47.95 12.01
N LYS A 6 -1.75 48.68 10.95
CA LYS A 6 -2.32 48.13 9.71
C LYS A 6 -1.32 47.27 8.90
N LEU A 7 -0.04 47.66 8.86
CA LEU A 7 1.00 46.87 8.16
C LEU A 7 1.28 45.56 8.89
N ILE A 8 1.39 45.59 10.22
CA ILE A 8 1.62 44.37 11.03
C ILE A 8 0.46 43.38 10.84
N LEU A 9 -0.77 43.87 10.90
CA LEU A 9 -1.96 43.01 10.75
C LEU A 9 -2.01 42.37 9.36
N ASN A 10 -1.68 43.12 8.30
CA ASN A 10 -1.63 42.59 6.95
C ASN A 10 -0.54 41.52 6.78
N ILE A 11 0.65 41.73 7.36
CA ILE A 11 1.75 40.75 7.32
C ILE A 11 1.35 39.46 8.04
N ILE A 12 0.70 39.54 9.20
CA ILE A 12 0.24 38.37 9.95
C ILE A 12 -0.77 37.56 9.14
N ILE A 13 -1.72 38.22 8.45
CA ILE A 13 -2.70 37.54 7.60
C ILE A 13 -2.01 36.84 6.42
N VAL A 14 -1.08 37.51 5.74
CA VAL A 14 -0.35 36.91 4.61
C VAL A 14 0.46 35.69 5.08
N ILE A 15 1.16 35.82 6.20
CA ILE A 15 1.92 34.71 6.80
C ILE A 15 0.99 33.55 7.15
N TRP A 16 -0.15 33.82 7.76
CA TRP A 16 -1.14 32.80 8.10
C TRP A 16 -1.63 32.03 6.88
N ILE A 17 -1.94 32.73 5.78
CA ILE A 17 -2.38 32.11 4.53
C ILE A 17 -1.26 31.23 3.96
N VAL A 18 -0.03 31.72 3.91
CA VAL A 18 1.12 30.96 3.40
C VAL A 18 1.34 29.69 4.21
N PHE A 19 1.33 29.77 5.55
CA PHE A 19 1.45 28.59 6.41
C PHE A 19 0.29 27.61 6.22
N SER A 20 -0.93 28.10 6.06
CA SER A 20 -2.11 27.26 5.82
C SER A 20 -2.00 26.49 4.51
N VAL A 21 -1.57 27.15 3.42
CA VAL A 21 -1.38 26.52 2.12
C VAL A 21 -0.29 25.45 2.20
N ILE A 22 0.86 25.77 2.80
CA ILE A 22 1.97 24.80 2.96
C ILE A 22 1.51 23.57 3.76
N TYR A 23 0.75 23.79 4.84
CA TYR A 23 0.22 22.70 5.66
C TYR A 23 -0.71 21.77 4.86
N ILE A 24 -1.66 22.33 4.11
CA ILE A 24 -2.60 21.56 3.29
C ILE A 24 -1.85 20.76 2.21
N PHE A 25 -0.85 21.37 1.56
CA PHE A 25 -0.04 20.67 0.56
C PHE A 25 0.76 19.52 1.18
N TYR A 26 1.33 19.73 2.37
CA TYR A 26 2.07 18.68 3.07
C TYR A 26 1.18 17.50 3.43
N ASP A 27 0.00 17.78 4.01
CA ASP A 27 -0.99 16.77 4.40
C ASP A 27 -1.48 15.95 3.20
N PHE A 28 -1.83 16.64 2.11
CA PHE A 28 -2.23 16.00 0.85
C PHE A 28 -1.11 15.13 0.26
N TRP A 29 0.14 15.59 0.32
CA TRP A 29 1.29 14.85 -0.19
C TRP A 29 1.57 13.59 0.64
N THR A 30 1.48 13.68 1.97
CA THR A 30 1.67 12.53 2.85
C THR A 30 0.59 11.48 2.65
N ASP A 31 -0.67 11.89 2.53
CA ASP A 31 -1.78 10.97 2.29
C ASP A 31 -1.68 10.30 0.93
N PHE A 32 -1.32 11.06 -0.10
CA PHE A 32 -1.13 10.52 -1.45
C PHE A 32 -0.02 9.47 -1.47
N LYS A 33 1.13 9.77 -0.83
CA LYS A 33 2.25 8.83 -0.73
C LYS A 33 1.85 7.55 0.00
N LEU A 34 1.16 7.66 1.14
CA LEU A 34 0.72 6.50 1.92
C LEU A 34 -0.29 5.65 1.14
N LYS A 35 -1.23 6.29 0.44
CA LYS A 35 -2.23 5.60 -0.36
C LYS A 35 -1.61 4.83 -1.51
N ILE A 36 -0.66 5.43 -2.24
CA ILE A 36 0.06 4.74 -3.32
C ILE A 36 0.88 3.58 -2.78
N LEU A 37 1.59 3.77 -1.66
CA LEU A 37 2.38 2.69 -1.07
C LEU A 37 1.49 1.50 -0.68
N ASN A 38 0.37 1.77 -0.01
CA ASN A 38 -0.56 0.72 0.38
C ASN A 38 -1.18 0.05 -0.85
N GLN A 39 -1.56 0.82 -1.87
CA GLN A 39 -2.10 0.27 -3.12
C GLN A 39 -1.08 -0.64 -3.83
N ALA A 40 0.17 -0.21 -3.96
CA ALA A 40 1.23 -1.01 -4.55
C ALA A 40 1.48 -2.31 -3.75
N TYR A 41 1.46 -2.22 -2.42
CA TYR A 41 1.59 -3.38 -1.55
C TYR A 41 0.44 -4.37 -1.72
N GLN A 42 -0.82 -3.90 -1.75
CA GLN A 42 -1.97 -4.77 -1.99
C GLN A 42 -1.94 -5.37 -3.39
N GLN A 43 -1.53 -4.60 -4.41
CA GLN A 43 -1.39 -5.10 -5.77
C GLN A 43 -0.36 -6.24 -5.84
N GLY A 44 0.81 -6.07 -5.24
CA GLY A 44 1.83 -7.13 -5.20
C GLY A 44 1.36 -8.40 -4.50
N ARG A 45 0.55 -8.27 -3.44
CA ARG A 45 -0.08 -9.43 -2.78
C ARG A 45 -1.08 -10.13 -3.70
N ILE A 46 -1.93 -9.37 -4.39
CA ILE A 46 -2.91 -9.90 -5.35
C ILE A 46 -2.19 -10.65 -6.48
N ASP A 47 -1.14 -10.05 -7.05
CA ASP A 47 -0.38 -10.64 -8.16
C ASP A 47 0.33 -11.94 -7.73
N THR A 48 0.87 -11.96 -6.50
CA THR A 48 1.50 -13.16 -5.92
C THR A 48 0.48 -14.28 -5.71
N ILE A 49 -0.68 -13.96 -5.14
CA ILE A 49 -1.78 -14.93 -4.95
C ILE A 49 -2.29 -15.45 -6.29
N ASN A 50 -2.48 -14.57 -7.28
CA ASN A 50 -2.92 -14.97 -8.62
C ASN A 50 -1.92 -15.90 -9.30
N THR A 51 -0.62 -15.60 -9.16
CA THR A 51 0.45 -16.47 -9.65
C THR A 51 0.38 -17.84 -8.98
N LEU A 52 0.25 -17.87 -7.65
CA LEU A 52 0.15 -19.10 -6.88
C LEU A 52 -1.08 -19.93 -7.28
N ILE A 53 -2.25 -19.29 -7.44
CA ILE A 53 -3.47 -19.94 -7.92
C ILE A 53 -3.27 -20.55 -9.31
N ASN A 54 -2.62 -19.81 -10.21
CA ASN A 54 -2.37 -20.28 -11.57
C ASN A 54 -1.35 -21.44 -11.61
N GLN A 55 -0.36 -21.44 -10.73
CA GLN A 55 0.55 -22.57 -10.56
C GLN A 55 -0.18 -23.77 -9.93
N ALA A 56 -1.06 -23.54 -8.95
CA ALA A 56 -1.82 -24.57 -8.25
C ALA A 56 -2.81 -25.31 -9.15
N LYS A 57 -3.25 -24.69 -10.25
CA LYS A 57 -4.04 -25.36 -11.30
C LYS A 57 -3.27 -26.46 -12.04
N LYS A 58 -1.93 -26.46 -11.99
CA LYS A 58 -1.10 -27.48 -12.65
C LYS A 58 -1.05 -28.80 -11.87
N CYS A 59 -1.58 -28.84 -10.65
CA CYS A 59 -1.52 -30.02 -9.77
C CYS A 59 -0.10 -30.53 -9.50
N GLU A 60 0.89 -29.63 -9.54
CA GLU A 60 2.28 -29.92 -9.18
C GLU A 60 2.59 -29.29 -7.81
N PRO A 61 3.45 -29.90 -6.98
CA PRO A 61 3.92 -29.28 -5.74
C PRO A 61 4.61 -27.94 -6.01
N ILE A 62 4.19 -26.91 -5.28
CA ILE A 62 4.71 -25.55 -5.39
C ILE A 62 5.52 -25.25 -4.14
N PRO A 63 6.83 -24.96 -4.26
CA PRO A 63 7.62 -24.53 -3.12
C PRO A 63 7.30 -23.07 -2.76
N ILE A 64 6.86 -22.84 -1.52
CA ILE A 64 6.67 -21.49 -0.96
C ILE A 64 7.79 -21.25 0.06
N PHE A 65 8.34 -20.03 0.00
CA PHE A 65 9.40 -19.58 0.88
C PHE A 65 8.93 -18.37 1.68
N SER A 66 9.19 -18.36 2.98
CA SER A 66 8.95 -17.22 3.86
C SER A 66 10.12 -17.09 4.84
N GLY A 67 11.07 -16.22 4.52
CA GLY A 67 12.33 -16.14 5.27
C GLY A 67 13.17 -17.41 5.09
N GLU A 68 13.46 -18.11 6.18
CA GLU A 68 14.19 -19.39 6.18
C GLU A 68 13.27 -20.61 6.05
N GLU A 69 11.95 -20.44 6.19
CA GLU A 69 10.99 -21.53 6.10
C GLU A 69 10.65 -21.84 4.63
N ARG A 70 10.72 -23.13 4.27
CA ARG A 70 10.32 -23.67 2.98
C ARG A 70 9.27 -24.76 3.21
N ILE A 71 8.12 -24.62 2.57
CA ILE A 71 7.07 -25.64 2.53
C ILE A 71 6.69 -25.94 1.07
N GLU A 72 6.15 -27.13 0.83
CA GLU A 72 5.58 -27.50 -0.47
C GLU A 72 4.07 -27.56 -0.33
N VAL A 73 3.37 -26.80 -1.17
CA VAL A 73 1.90 -26.78 -1.20
C VAL A 73 1.40 -27.37 -2.49
N ILE A 74 0.25 -28.03 -2.42
CA ILE A 74 -0.47 -28.54 -3.59
C ILE A 74 -1.95 -28.21 -3.42
N ASN A 75 -2.64 -28.01 -4.54
CA ASN A 75 -4.09 -27.84 -4.51
C ASN A 75 -4.75 -29.13 -4.01
N ILE A 76 -5.58 -29.02 -2.98
CA ILE A 76 -6.27 -30.16 -2.36
C ILE A 76 -7.19 -30.90 -3.34
N ASN A 77 -7.74 -30.19 -4.33
CA ASN A 77 -8.57 -30.80 -5.37
C ASN A 77 -7.77 -31.78 -6.24
N CYS A 78 -6.44 -31.66 -6.27
CA CYS A 78 -5.56 -32.60 -6.98
C CYS A 78 -5.24 -33.85 -6.15
N LEU A 79 -5.58 -33.86 -4.86
CA LEU A 79 -5.41 -35.00 -3.95
C LEU A 79 -6.63 -35.92 -3.90
N GLU A 80 -7.71 -35.58 -4.59
CA GLU A 80 -8.88 -36.45 -4.75
C GLU A 80 -8.51 -37.65 -5.64
N ALA A 81 -7.87 -38.66 -5.03
CA ALA A 81 -7.94 -40.02 -5.52
C ALA A 81 -9.42 -40.45 -5.48
N PRO A 82 -9.92 -41.18 -6.49
CA PRO A 82 -11.29 -41.65 -6.48
C PRO A 82 -11.51 -42.51 -5.24
N GLN A 83 -12.30 -42.00 -4.28
CA GLN A 83 -12.96 -42.84 -3.30
C GLN A 83 -13.94 -43.72 -4.08
N LYS A 84 -13.41 -44.83 -4.62
CA LYS A 84 -14.21 -45.98 -5.04
C LYS A 84 -14.71 -46.63 -3.75
N GLU A 85 -15.94 -46.34 -3.37
CA GLU A 85 -16.79 -47.34 -2.71
C GLU A 85 -17.24 -48.38 -3.73
#